data_AF-A0AAP0E5Q5-F1
#
_entry.id   AF-A0AAP0E5Q5-F1
#
_cell.length_a   1.000
_cell.length_b   1.000
_cell.length_c   1.000
_cell.angle_alpha   90.00
_cell.angle_beta   90.00
_cell.angle_gamma   90.00
#
_symmetry.space_group_name_H-M   'P 1'
#
loop_
_entity.id
_entity.type
_entity.pdbx_description
1 polymer ?
#
loop_
_entity_poly.entity_id
_entity_poly.type
_entity_poly.pdbx_seq_one_letter_code
_entity_poly.pdbx_strand_id
1 'polypeptide(L)'
;MSRPILLEICSILMLSIINGAKPKLCIRGCDLALASYTFSRYSNLSYVADLMHTTPQSILLYNPQIPNVNYVVTGERANIPFKCDCIGDGDFLGHVFEYNVRSGDTYEAVAAGAFANLTTPEWLRRFNVPDHGGKLNVVVNCSCGDTRVSREYGLFVTYPLARGEGAEAVARGLGLGRSW
;
A
#
# COMPACT_ATOMS: atom_id res chain seq x y z
N MET A 1 24.01 -42.63 46.98
CA MET A 1 24.26 -41.35 46.30
C MET A 1 23.38 -41.29 45.06
N SER A 2 22.17 -40.75 45.19
CA SER A 2 21.22 -40.61 44.08
C SER A 2 20.97 -39.12 43.86
N ARG A 3 21.44 -38.59 42.71
CA ARG A 3 21.18 -37.21 42.30
C ARG A 3 19.70 -37.07 41.94
N PRO A 4 19.01 -35.99 42.36
CA PRO A 4 17.60 -35.80 42.04
C PRO A 4 17.45 -35.43 40.56
N ILE A 5 17.02 -36.39 39.74
CA ILE A 5 16.73 -36.24 38.30
C ILE A 5 15.61 -35.21 38.04
N LEU A 6 14.85 -34.84 39.08
CA LEU A 6 13.70 -33.93 38.98
C LEU A 6 14.07 -32.46 38.67
N LEU A 7 15.29 -32.03 39.00
CA LEU A 7 15.69 -30.62 38.81
C LEU A 7 16.06 -30.30 37.34
N GLU A 8 16.61 -31.27 36.62
CA GLU A 8 17.05 -31.11 35.22
C GLU A 8 15.88 -31.01 34.24
N ILE A 9 14.76 -31.68 34.53
CA ILE A 9 13.57 -31.69 33.67
C ILE A 9 12.88 -30.31 33.65
N CYS A 10 12.93 -29.57 34.76
CA CYS A 10 12.33 -28.24 34.88
C CYS A 10 13.12 -27.17 34.09
N SER A 11 14.45 -27.30 34.05
CA SER A 11 15.32 -26.40 33.27
C SER A 11 15.16 -26.57 31.76
N ILE A 12 14.90 -27.80 31.28
CA ILE A 12 14.66 -28.05 29.85
C ILE A 12 13.27 -27.55 29.43
N LEU A 13 12.25 -27.65 30.30
CA LEU A 13 10.89 -27.18 29.99
C LEU A 13 10.78 -25.65 29.90
N MET A 14 11.60 -24.90 30.64
CA MET A 14 11.57 -23.44 30.66
C MET A 14 12.32 -22.78 29.49
N LEU A 15 13.21 -23.50 28.80
CA LEU A 15 13.88 -22.98 27.60
C LEU A 15 13.03 -23.05 26.32
N SER A 16 11.92 -23.80 26.31
CA SER A 16 11.13 -24.03 25.09
C SER A 16 9.99 -23.02 24.83
N ILE A 17 9.81 -21.98 25.64
CA ILE A 17 8.61 -21.09 25.56
C ILE A 17 8.93 -19.66 25.08
N ILE A 18 10.13 -19.38 24.57
CA ILE A 18 10.46 -18.04 23.99
C ILE A 18 10.47 -18.03 22.46
N ASN A 19 9.60 -18.81 21.82
CA ASN A 19 9.14 -18.47 20.46
C ASN A 19 8.01 -17.44 20.58
N GLY A 20 8.36 -16.22 21.00
CA GLY A 20 7.42 -15.11 21.06
C GLY A 20 6.95 -14.73 19.66
N ALA A 21 5.73 -15.12 19.29
CA ALA A 21 5.10 -14.66 18.06
C ALA A 21 5.02 -13.12 18.09
N LYS A 22 5.52 -12.47 17.03
CA LYS A 22 5.45 -11.01 16.89
C LYS A 22 3.97 -10.58 16.90
N PRO A 23 3.60 -9.50 17.62
CA PRO A 23 2.23 -9.00 17.59
C PRO A 23 1.85 -8.56 16.17
N LYS A 24 0.70 -9.04 15.70
CA LYS A 24 0.15 -8.71 14.38
C LYS A 24 -0.54 -7.35 14.41
N LEU A 25 -0.22 -6.50 13.44
CA LEU A 25 -0.85 -5.20 13.18
C LEU A 25 -2.19 -5.34 12.44
N CYS A 26 -2.37 -6.41 11.67
CA CYS A 26 -3.64 -6.74 11.02
C CYS A 26 -3.91 -8.25 11.07
N ILE A 27 -5.19 -8.61 10.99
CA ILE A 27 -5.65 -10.00 10.83
C ILE A 27 -6.20 -10.23 9.43
N ARG A 28 -6.88 -9.21 8.88
CA ARG A 28 -7.44 -9.17 7.54
C ARG A 28 -7.35 -7.74 7.01
N GLY A 29 -7.42 -7.60 5.69
CA GLY A 29 -7.61 -6.30 5.06
C GLY A 29 -9.10 -5.99 4.81
N CYS A 30 -9.35 -5.22 3.76
CA CYS A 30 -10.67 -4.77 3.32
C CYS A 30 -10.77 -4.84 1.79
N ASP A 31 -11.98 -5.02 1.29
CA ASP A 31 -12.20 -5.32 -0.13
C ASP A 31 -11.83 -4.16 -1.07
N LEU A 32 -11.76 -2.94 -0.53
CA LEU A 32 -11.52 -1.73 -1.29
C LEU A 32 -10.70 -0.69 -0.50
N ALA A 33 -9.67 -0.18 -1.16
CA ALA A 33 -8.96 1.05 -0.85
C ALA A 33 -8.78 1.87 -2.14
N LEU A 34 -8.42 3.14 -2.01
CA LEU A 34 -8.17 4.04 -3.13
C LEU A 34 -6.72 4.50 -3.12
N ALA A 35 -6.08 4.56 -4.28
CA ALA A 35 -4.76 5.15 -4.46
C ALA A 35 -4.91 6.49 -5.18
N SER A 36 -4.39 7.57 -4.60
CA SER A 36 -4.38 8.89 -5.24
C SER A 36 -3.21 8.98 -6.23
N TYR A 37 -3.43 8.57 -7.48
CA TYR A 37 -2.43 8.56 -8.54
C TYR A 37 -2.39 9.91 -9.26
N THR A 38 -1.21 10.55 -9.33
CA THR A 38 -1.01 11.80 -10.09
C THR A 38 -0.57 11.49 -11.52
N PHE A 39 -1.32 11.98 -12.51
CA PHE A 39 -0.96 11.78 -13.92
C PHE A 39 0.26 12.61 -14.33
N SER A 40 1.20 11.96 -15.02
CA SER A 40 2.28 12.61 -15.77
C SER A 40 1.91 12.71 -17.25
N ARG A 41 2.74 13.44 -18.02
CA ARG A 41 2.64 13.48 -19.49
C ARG A 41 2.83 12.13 -20.20
N TYR A 42 3.27 11.10 -19.47
CA TYR A 42 3.54 9.75 -20.00
C TYR A 42 2.51 8.72 -19.55
N SER A 43 1.54 9.12 -18.73
CA SER A 43 0.50 8.22 -18.21
C SER A 43 -0.86 8.62 -18.78
N ASN A 44 -1.69 7.63 -19.04
CA ASN A 44 -3.10 7.78 -19.35
C ASN A 44 -3.92 6.77 -18.54
N LEU A 45 -5.24 6.87 -18.63
CA LEU A 45 -6.13 6.08 -17.79
C LEU A 45 -6.04 4.57 -18.07
N SER A 46 -5.87 4.16 -19.33
CA SER A 46 -5.65 2.76 -19.69
C SER A 46 -4.34 2.21 -19.13
N TYR A 47 -3.24 2.97 -19.27
CA TYR A 47 -1.94 2.59 -18.70
C TYR A 47 -2.02 2.40 -17.19
N VAL A 48 -2.69 3.31 -16.46
CA VAL A 48 -2.84 3.20 -15.00
C VAL A 48 -3.76 2.04 -14.62
N ALA A 49 -4.82 1.80 -15.40
CA ALA A 49 -5.69 0.65 -15.18
C ALA A 49 -4.93 -0.68 -15.29
N ASP A 50 -4.14 -0.83 -16.35
CA ASP A 50 -3.32 -2.02 -16.57
C ASP A 50 -2.27 -2.17 -15.46
N LEU A 51 -1.59 -1.08 -15.10
CA LEU A 51 -0.57 -1.05 -14.05
C LEU A 51 -1.12 -1.48 -12.68
N MET A 52 -2.34 -1.07 -12.36
CA MET A 52 -2.99 -1.29 -11.06
C MET A 52 -4.02 -2.42 -11.11
N HIS A 53 -3.93 -3.29 -12.13
CA HIS A 53 -4.78 -4.48 -12.31
C HIS A 53 -6.29 -4.19 -12.13
N THR A 54 -6.76 -3.09 -12.71
CA THR A 54 -8.16 -2.65 -12.69
C THR A 54 -8.65 -2.31 -14.10
N THR A 55 -9.82 -1.68 -14.23
CA THR A 55 -10.34 -1.25 -15.54
C THR A 55 -10.53 0.27 -15.59
N PRO A 56 -10.42 0.88 -16.78
CA PRO A 56 -10.77 2.29 -16.98
C PRO A 56 -12.14 2.66 -16.42
N GLN A 57 -13.15 1.81 -16.64
CA GLN A 57 -14.51 2.01 -16.17
C GLN A 57 -14.59 2.00 -14.64
N SER A 58 -13.86 1.08 -13.99
CA SER A 58 -13.80 1.04 -12.52
C SER A 58 -13.15 2.30 -11.95
N ILE A 59 -12.12 2.84 -12.60
CA ILE A 59 -11.51 4.11 -12.21
C ILE A 59 -12.53 5.25 -12.32
N LEU A 60 -13.27 5.36 -13.42
CA LEU A 60 -14.23 6.45 -13.62
C LEU A 60 -15.34 6.50 -12.55
N LEU A 61 -15.73 5.35 -11.98
CA LEU A 61 -16.72 5.31 -10.88
C LEU A 61 -16.28 6.11 -9.64
N TYR A 62 -14.98 6.27 -9.41
CA TYR A 62 -14.42 7.01 -8.28
C TYR A 62 -13.91 8.41 -8.67
N ASN A 63 -14.09 8.81 -9.93
CA ASN A 63 -13.54 10.05 -10.48
C ASN A 63 -14.55 10.78 -11.37
N PRO A 64 -15.65 11.32 -10.81
CA PRO A 64 -16.68 12.03 -11.57
C PRO A 64 -16.17 13.30 -12.28
N GLN A 65 -15.02 13.83 -11.85
CA GLN A 65 -14.33 14.95 -12.50
C GLN A 65 -13.69 14.56 -13.84
N ILE A 66 -13.50 13.25 -14.10
CA ILE A 66 -12.95 12.74 -15.36
C ILE A 66 -14.11 12.40 -16.30
N PRO A 67 -14.32 13.14 -17.40
CA PRO A 67 -15.52 13.01 -18.22
C PRO A 67 -15.59 11.72 -19.03
N ASN A 68 -14.45 11.11 -19.38
CA ASN A 68 -14.38 9.84 -20.10
C ASN A 68 -12.97 9.23 -20.06
N VAL A 69 -12.84 7.99 -20.54
CA VAL A 69 -11.58 7.20 -20.49
C VAL A 69 -10.42 7.80 -21.28
N ASN A 70 -10.68 8.71 -22.22
CA ASN A 70 -9.66 9.32 -23.08
C ASN A 70 -9.20 10.70 -22.57
N TYR A 71 -9.70 11.15 -21.43
CA TYR A 71 -9.38 12.46 -20.87
C TYR A 71 -8.69 12.32 -19.52
N VAL A 72 -7.46 12.81 -19.42
CA VAL A 72 -6.75 13.02 -18.15
C VAL A 72 -5.93 14.30 -18.27
N VAL A 73 -5.74 15.00 -17.16
CA VAL A 73 -4.93 16.22 -17.12
C VAL A 73 -3.63 15.92 -16.39
N THR A 74 -2.50 16.31 -16.98
CA THR A 74 -1.19 16.16 -16.33
C THR A 74 -1.14 17.00 -15.06
N GLY A 75 -0.67 16.41 -13.96
CA GLY A 75 -0.62 17.03 -12.64
C GLY A 75 -1.89 16.82 -11.81
N GLU A 76 -3.01 16.41 -12.42
CA GLU A 76 -4.22 16.06 -11.69
C GLU A 76 -4.16 14.63 -11.15
N ARG A 77 -4.99 14.37 -10.14
CA ARG A 77 -5.06 13.09 -9.44
C ARG A 77 -6.33 12.33 -9.79
N ALA A 78 -6.21 11.02 -9.81
CA ALA A 78 -7.35 10.10 -9.81
C ALA A 78 -7.27 9.12 -8.65
N ASN A 79 -8.43 8.79 -8.11
CA ASN A 79 -8.62 7.70 -7.16
C ASN A 79 -8.67 6.36 -7.92
N ILE A 80 -7.65 5.53 -7.76
CA ILE A 80 -7.56 4.22 -8.40
C ILE A 80 -7.99 3.15 -7.38
N PRO A 81 -9.08 2.40 -7.62
CA PRO A 81 -9.54 1.38 -6.68
C PRO A 81 -8.65 0.15 -6.73
N PHE A 82 -8.32 -0.38 -5.55
CA PHE A 82 -7.59 -1.64 -5.41
C PHE A 82 -7.98 -2.36 -4.11
N LYS A 83 -7.70 -3.66 -4.03
CA LYS A 83 -7.95 -4.44 -2.81
C LYS A 83 -6.89 -4.14 -1.76
N CYS A 84 -7.27 -4.07 -0.49
CA CYS A 84 -6.34 -3.92 0.61
C CYS A 84 -6.16 -5.26 1.34
N ASP A 85 -4.95 -5.82 1.36
CA ASP A 85 -4.63 -7.10 1.97
C ASP A 85 -3.83 -6.93 3.27
N CYS A 86 -3.85 -7.94 4.13
CA CYS A 86 -2.98 -8.02 5.29
C CYS A 86 -1.75 -8.89 4.95
N ILE A 87 -0.57 -8.28 4.87
CA ILE A 87 0.64 -8.86 4.30
C ILE A 87 1.67 -9.16 5.40
N GLY A 88 2.54 -10.16 5.16
CA GLY A 88 3.68 -10.47 6.03
C GLY A 88 3.25 -11.09 7.36
N ASP A 89 2.29 -12.00 7.33
CA ASP A 89 1.69 -12.65 8.51
C ASP A 89 1.17 -11.66 9.58
N GLY A 90 0.54 -10.58 9.12
CA GLY A 90 -0.02 -9.57 10.00
C GLY A 90 0.84 -8.34 10.19
N ASP A 91 1.92 -8.17 9.43
CA ASP A 91 2.86 -7.06 9.60
C ASP A 91 2.31 -5.71 9.13
N PHE A 92 1.55 -5.64 8.03
CA PHE A 92 1.01 -4.37 7.53
C PHE A 92 -0.14 -4.57 6.55
N LEU A 93 -0.89 -3.50 6.30
CA LEU A 93 -1.92 -3.42 5.26
C LEU A 93 -1.34 -2.85 3.96
N GLY A 94 -1.55 -3.55 2.85
CA GLY A 94 -1.09 -3.13 1.54
C GLY A 94 -1.61 -4.04 0.42
N HIS A 95 -1.16 -3.79 -0.79
CA HIS A 95 -1.38 -4.67 -1.94
C HIS A 95 -0.09 -4.82 -2.73
N VAL A 96 0.12 -5.99 -3.31
CA VAL A 96 1.29 -6.29 -4.14
C VAL A 96 0.87 -6.30 -5.60
N PHE A 97 1.28 -5.29 -6.35
CA PHE A 97 1.14 -5.25 -7.80
C PHE A 97 2.34 -5.92 -8.47
N GLU A 98 2.15 -6.42 -9.69
CA GLU A 98 3.25 -6.89 -10.53
C GLU A 98 3.58 -5.83 -11.58
N TYR A 99 4.85 -5.45 -11.68
CA TYR A 99 5.32 -4.48 -12.68
C TYR A 99 6.33 -5.11 -13.62
N ASN A 100 6.07 -5.06 -14.94
CA ASN A 100 7.02 -5.57 -15.92
C ASN A 100 8.19 -4.59 -16.10
N VAL A 101 9.40 -5.04 -15.77
CA VAL A 101 10.62 -4.23 -15.85
C VAL A 101 10.95 -3.89 -17.29
N ARG A 102 11.26 -2.61 -17.54
CA ARG A 102 11.71 -2.08 -18.82
C ARG A 102 13.20 -1.77 -18.78
N SER A 103 13.83 -1.75 -19.95
CA SER A 103 15.23 -1.37 -20.08
C SER A 103 15.46 0.04 -19.52
N GLY A 104 16.36 0.16 -18.55
CA GLY A 104 16.70 1.43 -17.91
C GLY A 104 15.89 1.76 -16.64
N ASP A 105 14.97 0.89 -16.20
CA ASP A 105 14.27 1.09 -14.95
C ASP A 105 15.22 1.01 -13.74
N THR A 106 15.03 1.93 -12.80
CA THR A 106 15.56 1.86 -11.44
C THR A 106 14.40 1.85 -10.45
N TYR A 107 14.64 1.46 -9.20
CA TYR A 107 13.60 1.52 -8.18
C TYR A 107 13.08 2.95 -7.95
N GLU A 108 13.92 3.96 -8.07
CA GLU A 108 13.54 5.37 -8.02
C GLU A 108 12.61 5.75 -9.17
N ALA A 109 12.95 5.34 -10.40
CA ALA A 109 12.14 5.61 -11.58
C ALA A 109 10.78 4.89 -11.53
N VAL A 110 10.74 3.65 -11.05
CA VAL A 110 9.49 2.89 -10.88
C VAL A 110 8.62 3.52 -9.80
N ALA A 111 9.19 3.85 -8.63
CA ALA A 111 8.43 4.42 -7.52
C ALA A 111 7.86 5.81 -7.87
N ALA A 112 8.70 6.73 -8.33
CA ALA A 112 8.30 8.12 -8.57
C ALA A 112 7.62 8.31 -9.92
N GLY A 113 8.03 7.55 -10.94
CA GLY A 113 7.52 7.65 -12.31
C GLY A 113 6.30 6.76 -12.52
N ALA A 114 6.49 5.44 -12.49
CA ALA A 114 5.42 4.51 -12.82
C ALA A 114 4.29 4.50 -11.78
N PHE A 115 4.61 4.54 -10.49
CA PHE A 115 3.64 4.46 -9.39
C PHE A 115 3.34 5.81 -8.73
N ALA A 116 3.78 6.93 -9.30
CA ALA A 116 3.47 8.28 -8.81
C ALA A 116 3.69 8.48 -7.28
N ASN A 117 4.75 7.88 -6.72
CA ASN A 117 5.09 7.87 -5.29
C ASN A 117 4.10 7.12 -4.37
N LEU A 118 3.25 6.24 -4.90
CA LEU A 118 2.40 5.34 -4.11
C LEU A 118 3.20 4.20 -3.44
N THR A 119 4.42 3.98 -3.90
CA THR A 119 5.43 3.09 -3.29
C THR A 119 6.73 3.86 -3.08
N THR A 120 7.73 3.22 -2.45
CA THR A 120 9.07 3.81 -2.30
C THR A 120 10.16 2.86 -2.79
N PRO A 121 11.36 3.37 -3.12
CA PRO A 121 12.51 2.54 -3.47
C PRO A 121 12.87 1.53 -2.38
N GLU A 122 12.63 1.86 -1.10
CA GLU A 122 12.85 0.96 0.04
C GLU A 122 11.86 -0.21 0.03
N TRP A 123 10.58 0.04 -0.29
CA TRP A 123 9.59 -1.02 -0.47
C TRP A 123 9.96 -1.91 -1.65
N LEU A 124 10.39 -1.34 -2.77
CA LEU A 124 10.86 -2.11 -3.92
C LEU A 124 12.08 -2.97 -3.56
N ARG A 125 13.10 -2.41 -2.90
CA ARG A 125 14.28 -3.16 -2.43
C ARG A 125 13.92 -4.27 -1.44
N ARG A 126 12.93 -4.06 -0.58
CA ARG A 126 12.53 -5.03 0.44
C ARG A 126 11.79 -6.24 -0.14
N PHE A 127 11.02 -6.05 -1.21
CA PHE A 127 10.14 -7.09 -1.77
C PHE A 127 10.66 -7.71 -3.07
N ASN A 128 11.84 -7.28 -3.53
CA ASN A 128 12.47 -7.77 -4.74
C ASN A 128 13.92 -8.13 -4.48
N VAL A 129 14.39 -9.16 -5.17
CA VAL A 129 15.81 -9.47 -5.25
C VAL A 129 16.40 -8.59 -6.37
N PRO A 130 17.60 -8.02 -6.20
CA PRO A 130 18.30 -7.38 -7.31
C PRO A 130 18.44 -8.41 -8.45
N ASP A 131 18.12 -8.01 -9.69
CA ASP A 131 18.43 -8.74 -10.93
C ASP A 131 17.36 -9.68 -11.55
N HIS A 132 16.07 -9.54 -11.21
CA HIS A 132 15.02 -10.23 -11.97
C HIS A 132 14.55 -9.41 -13.19
N GLY A 133 15.15 -9.71 -14.34
CA GLY A 133 14.81 -9.21 -15.67
C GLY A 133 13.44 -9.65 -16.20
N GLY A 134 12.36 -9.36 -15.47
CA GLY A 134 11.02 -9.55 -15.96
C GLY A 134 9.95 -8.81 -15.18
N LYS A 135 9.91 -8.97 -13.85
CA LYS A 135 8.84 -8.41 -13.00
C LYS A 135 9.32 -7.96 -11.62
N LEU A 136 8.71 -6.89 -11.09
CA LEU A 136 8.85 -6.42 -9.71
C LEU A 136 7.53 -6.59 -8.95
N ASN A 137 7.64 -7.01 -7.69
CA ASN A 137 6.61 -6.88 -6.68
C ASN A 137 6.59 -5.43 -6.18
N VAL A 138 5.49 -4.72 -6.45
CA VAL A 138 5.33 -3.32 -6.07
C VAL A 138 4.27 -3.22 -4.98
N VAL A 139 4.72 -2.89 -3.77
CA VAL A 139 3.84 -2.74 -2.62
C VAL A 139 3.29 -1.33 -2.56
N VAL A 140 1.96 -1.20 -2.53
CA VAL A 140 1.25 0.04 -2.20
C VAL A 140 0.50 -0.17 -0.91
N ASN A 141 0.79 0.65 0.10
CA ASN A 141 0.13 0.56 1.40
C ASN A 141 -1.32 1.04 1.31
N CYS A 142 -2.13 0.60 2.27
CA CYS A 142 -3.53 1.01 2.41
C CYS A 142 -3.93 1.04 3.89
N SER A 143 -5.15 1.53 4.16
CA SER A 143 -5.76 1.50 5.48
C SER A 143 -7.20 1.01 5.37
N CYS A 144 -7.65 0.28 6.38
CA CYS A 144 -9.04 -0.13 6.56
C CYS A 144 -9.72 0.61 7.72
N GLY A 145 -9.11 1.71 8.17
CA GLY A 145 -9.59 2.55 9.27
C GLY A 145 -9.23 2.05 10.66
N ASP A 146 -9.54 2.89 11.65
CA ASP A 146 -9.38 2.58 13.07
C ASP A 146 -10.64 3.05 13.82
N THR A 147 -11.41 2.11 14.34
CA THR A 147 -12.66 2.39 15.06
C THR A 147 -12.46 3.16 16.36
N ARG A 148 -11.23 3.27 16.86
CA ARG A 148 -10.84 4.14 17.99
C ARG A 148 -10.75 5.60 17.59
N VAL A 149 -10.54 5.87 16.29
CA VAL A 149 -10.46 7.22 15.72
C VAL A 149 -11.84 7.68 15.28
N SER A 150 -12.53 6.87 14.46
CA SER A 150 -13.93 7.11 14.08
C SER A 150 -14.54 5.84 13.50
N ARG A 151 -15.86 5.69 13.64
CA ARG A 151 -16.65 4.60 13.03
C ARG A 151 -17.33 5.02 11.73
N GLU A 152 -17.23 6.29 11.34
CA GLU A 152 -17.91 6.86 10.18
C GLU A 152 -17.13 6.65 8.87
N TYR A 153 -15.83 6.38 8.96
CA TYR A 153 -14.95 6.23 7.79
C TYR A 153 -14.52 4.77 7.62
N GLY A 154 -14.92 4.17 6.48
CA GLY A 154 -14.60 2.77 6.12
C GLY A 154 -13.85 2.61 4.79
N LEU A 155 -13.61 3.70 4.06
CA LEU A 155 -12.88 3.72 2.80
C LEU A 155 -11.79 4.78 2.87
N PHE A 156 -10.54 4.39 2.57
CA PHE A 156 -9.38 5.25 2.74
C PHE A 156 -8.61 5.42 1.43
N VAL A 157 -8.04 6.61 1.27
CA VAL A 157 -7.17 6.97 0.15
C VAL A 157 -5.72 6.95 0.60
N THR A 158 -4.86 6.18 -0.06
CA THR A 158 -3.41 6.31 0.03
C THR A 158 -2.98 7.54 -0.75
N TYR A 159 -2.48 8.55 -0.05
CA TYR A 159 -2.27 9.89 -0.59
C TYR A 159 -0.80 10.33 -0.48
N PRO A 160 0.00 10.17 -1.55
CA PRO A 160 1.35 10.73 -1.61
C PRO A 160 1.27 12.26 -1.61
N LEU A 161 1.85 12.89 -0.58
CA LEU A 161 1.91 14.34 -0.47
C LEU A 161 2.85 14.90 -1.54
N ALA A 162 2.38 15.88 -2.30
CA ALA A 162 3.23 16.66 -3.17
C ALA A 162 4.02 17.70 -2.35
N ARG A 163 5.13 18.17 -2.91
CA ARG A 163 5.94 19.22 -2.29
C ARG A 163 5.08 20.47 -2.05
N GLY A 164 5.01 20.92 -0.80
CA GLY A 164 4.26 22.11 -0.40
C GLY A 164 2.80 21.86 -0.02
N GLU A 165 2.30 20.64 -0.12
CA GLU A 165 0.98 20.29 0.42
C GLU A 165 1.03 20.12 1.94
N GLY A 166 0.16 20.84 2.65
CA GLY A 166 -0.05 20.70 4.08
C GLY A 166 -1.30 19.88 4.40
N ALA A 167 -1.30 19.19 5.54
CA ALA A 167 -2.42 18.36 5.98
C ALA A 167 -3.77 19.09 6.01
N GLU A 168 -3.78 20.39 6.33
CA GLU A 168 -5.01 21.19 6.35
C GLU A 168 -5.58 21.46 4.96
N ALA A 169 -4.71 21.74 3.98
CA ALA A 169 -5.13 21.93 2.60
C ALA A 169 -5.72 20.64 2.03
N VAL A 170 -5.08 19.51 2.33
CA VAL A 170 -5.57 18.17 1.94
C VAL A 170 -6.93 17.88 2.60
N ALA A 171 -7.05 18.08 3.92
CA ALA A 171 -8.30 17.83 4.63
C ALA A 171 -9.46 18.67 4.07
N ARG A 172 -9.23 19.96 3.82
CA ARG A 172 -10.24 20.84 3.19
C ARG A 172 -10.62 20.37 1.79
N GLY A 173 -9.64 20.00 0.96
CA GLY A 173 -9.89 19.48 -0.39
C GLY A 173 -10.71 18.20 -0.41
N LEU A 174 -10.62 17.39 0.66
CA LEU A 174 -11.40 16.15 0.84
C LEU A 174 -12.73 16.36 1.58
N GLY A 175 -13.07 17.60 1.96
CA GLY A 175 -14.27 17.90 2.75
C GLY A 175 -14.22 17.35 4.19
N LEU A 176 -13.04 17.02 4.70
CA LEU A 176 -12.85 16.55 6.07
C LEU A 176 -12.73 17.77 7.00
N GLY A 177 -13.77 18.00 7.81
CA GLY A 177 -13.75 18.99 8.88
C GLY A 177 -12.83 18.55 10.02
N ARG A 178 -12.03 19.46 10.58
CA ARG A 178 -11.35 19.20 11.86
C ARG A 178 -12.39 19.33 12.98
N SER A 179 -13.05 18.23 13.31
CA SER A 179 -13.69 18.05 14.61
C SER A 179 -12.90 16.98 15.38
N TRP A 180 -11.80 17.40 15.99
CA TRP A 180 -11.12 16.67 17.05
C TRP A 180 -11.23 17.50 18.32
#